data_AF-A0A4Y2MRQ2-F1
#
_entry.id   AF-A0A4Y2MRQ2-F1
#
_cell.length_a   1.000
_cell.length_b   1.000
_cell.length_c   1.000
_cell.angle_alpha   90.00
_cell.angle_beta   90.00
_cell.angle_gamma   90.00
#
_symmetry.space_group_name_H-M   'P 1'
#
loop_
_entity.id
_entity.type
_entity.pdbx_description
1 polymer ?
#
loop_
_entity_poly.entity_id
_entity_poly.type
_entity_poly.pdbx_seq_one_letter_code
_entity_poly.pdbx_strand_id
1 'polypeptide(L)'
;MSHYCRTCKTNDNVRYKNKENHECSNYVGSSGNMEPVGAYRMFERSKRLRKLQYSQYYGDGDSKGFEEVKNIYGNNSVEKLECIGHV
;
A
#
# COMPACT_ATOMS: atom_id res chain seq x y z
N MET A 1 -14.77 8.33 -2.83
CA MET A 1 -13.97 7.99 -1.64
C MET A 1 -13.85 9.19 -0.72
N SER A 2 -13.94 9.00 0.59
CA SER A 2 -13.62 10.05 1.55
C SER A 2 -12.11 10.07 1.85
N HIS A 3 -11.48 11.25 1.79
CA HIS A 3 -10.08 11.43 2.17
C HIS A 3 -9.95 11.52 3.70
N TYR A 4 -10.22 10.40 4.38
CA TYR A 4 -10.09 10.33 5.83
C TYR A 4 -8.65 10.02 6.23
N CYS A 5 -8.08 10.88 7.08
CA CYS A 5 -6.84 10.58 7.80
C CYS A 5 -7.07 10.85 9.28
N ARG A 6 -6.87 9.82 10.11
CA ARG A 6 -7.06 9.91 11.57
C ARG A 6 -6.18 10.99 12.19
N THR A 7 -4.91 11.06 11.81
CA THR A 7 -3.94 12.06 12.32
C THR A 7 -4.30 13.48 11.91
N CYS A 8 -4.85 13.68 10.71
CA CYS A 8 -5.35 15.00 10.27
C CYS A 8 -6.64 15.42 10.99
N LYS A 9 -7.46 14.46 11.43
CA LYS A 9 -8.77 14.70 12.03
C LYS A 9 -8.73 14.82 13.57
N THR A 10 -7.62 14.45 14.22
CA THR A 10 -7.47 14.60 15.67
C THR A 10 -7.21 16.06 16.08
N ASN A 11 -7.95 16.54 17.09
CA ASN A 11 -7.73 17.86 17.73
C ASN A 11 -6.35 17.92 18.40
N ASP A 12 -5.76 19.11 18.48
CA ASP A 12 -4.42 19.34 19.04
C ASP A 12 -4.25 18.90 20.51
N ASN A 13 -5.36 18.74 21.23
CA ASN A 13 -5.40 18.27 22.61
C ASN A 13 -5.04 16.79 22.77
N VAL A 14 -5.04 16.00 21.69
CA VAL A 14 -4.58 14.61 21.69
C VAL A 14 -3.20 14.56 21.02
N ARG A 15 -2.13 14.56 21.81
CA ARG A 15 -0.75 14.38 21.32
C ARG A 15 -0.56 12.97 20.74
N TYR A 16 -0.94 12.78 19.49
CA TYR A 16 -0.31 11.75 18.67
C TYR A 16 1.14 12.20 18.41
N LYS A 17 2.12 11.32 18.66
CA LYS A 17 3.52 11.60 18.28
C LYS A 17 3.54 12.01 16.79
N ASN A 18 4.13 13.17 16.51
CA ASN A 18 4.44 13.68 15.17
C ASN A 18 3.26 14.18 14.29
N LYS A 19 2.26 14.87 14.86
CA LYS A 19 1.26 15.60 14.04
C LYS A 19 1.91 16.64 13.11
N GLU A 20 2.92 17.36 13.60
CA GLU A 20 3.64 18.39 12.85
C GLU A 20 4.42 17.83 11.64
N ASN A 21 4.88 16.58 11.72
CA ASN A 21 5.60 15.89 10.64
C ASN A 21 4.70 14.88 9.89
N HIS A 22 3.38 15.01 10.03
CA HIS A 22 2.45 14.10 9.38
C HIS A 22 2.27 14.45 7.91
N GLU A 23 2.75 13.58 7.02
CA GLU A 23 2.43 13.64 5.60
C GLU A 23 1.20 12.78 5.28
N CYS A 24 0.12 13.42 4.86
CA CYS A 24 -1.11 12.72 4.50
C CYS A 24 -0.93 11.99 3.15
N SER A 25 -0.92 10.67 3.17
CA SER A 25 -0.70 9.84 1.98
C SER A 25 -2.00 9.37 1.30
N ASN A 26 -3.10 10.12 1.43
CA ASN A 26 -4.36 9.76 0.78
C ASN A 26 -4.19 9.63 -0.74
N TYR A 27 -4.83 8.64 -1.35
CA TYR A 27 -4.79 8.44 -2.79
C TYR A 27 -5.72 9.43 -3.50
N VAL A 28 -5.26 10.00 -4.61
CA VAL A 28 -6.03 10.87 -5.50
C VAL A 28 -6.07 10.19 -6.87
N GLY A 29 -7.27 9.86 -7.34
CA GLY A 29 -7.49 9.14 -8.60
C GLY A 29 -8.76 8.29 -8.57
N SER A 30 -8.90 7.38 -9.52
CA SER A 30 -10.05 6.49 -9.64
C SER A 30 -10.06 5.42 -8.54
N SER A 31 -11.25 4.93 -8.16
CA SER A 31 -11.37 3.88 -7.15
C SER A 31 -10.62 2.60 -7.52
N GLY A 32 -10.70 2.18 -8.78
CA GLY A 32 -10.04 0.96 -9.27
C GLY A 32 -8.51 1.00 -9.25
N ASN A 33 -7.90 2.17 -9.04
CA ASN A 33 -6.44 2.31 -8.94
C ASN A 33 -5.95 2.45 -7.49
N MET A 34 -6.86 2.49 -6.50
CA MET A 34 -6.46 2.59 -5.10
C MET A 34 -5.62 1.41 -4.64
N GLU A 35 -6.03 0.20 -5.00
CA GLU A 35 -5.32 -1.02 -4.62
C GLU A 35 -3.95 -1.12 -5.31
N PRO A 36 -3.84 -1.00 -6.66
CA PRO A 36 -2.53 -1.09 -7.32
C PRO A 36 -1.51 -0.07 -6.79
N VAL A 37 -1.93 1.19 -6.62
CA VAL A 37 -1.05 2.24 -6.10
C VAL A 37 -0.75 2.02 -4.62
N GLY A 38 -1.70 1.48 -3.85
CA GLY A 38 -1.50 1.09 -2.45
C GLY A 38 -0.44 0.00 -2.32
N ALA A 39 -0.56 -1.08 -3.09
CA ALA A 39 0.39 -2.19 -3.13
C ALA A 39 1.79 -1.71 -3.47
N TYR A 40 1.94 -0.94 -4.56
CA TYR A 40 3.23 -0.35 -4.95
C TYR A 40 3.87 0.46 -3.82
N ARG A 41 3.11 1.39 -3.22
CA ARG A 41 3.60 2.24 -2.12
C ARG A 41 4.05 1.44 -0.91
N MET A 42 3.35 0.35 -0.57
CA MET A 42 3.73 -0.51 0.56
C MET A 42 5.06 -1.22 0.30
N PHE A 43 5.24 -1.82 -0.88
CA PHE A 43 6.46 -2.53 -1.24
C PHE A 43 7.66 -1.58 -1.35
N GLU A 44 7.50 -0.45 -2.04
CA GLU A 44 8.55 0.56 -2.20
C GLU A 44 9.03 1.10 -0.84
N ARG A 45 8.09 1.44 0.05
CA ARG A 45 8.41 1.94 1.40
C ARG A 45 9.10 0.88 2.26
N SER A 46 8.70 -0.39 2.15
CA SER A 46 9.33 -1.49 2.89
C SER A 46 10.83 -1.58 2.58
N LYS A 47 11.17 -1.58 1.28
CA LYS A 47 12.57 -1.56 0.84
C LYS A 47 13.30 -0.29 1.28
N ARG A 48 12.71 0.89 1.03
CA ARG A 48 13.36 2.18 1.28
C ARG A 48 13.60 2.47 2.76
N LEU A 49 12.61 2.17 3.63
CA LEU A 49 12.64 2.56 5.04
C LEU A 49 13.12 1.46 5.97
N ARG A 50 12.94 0.19 5.59
CA ARG A 50 13.19 -0.97 6.46
C ARG A 50 14.19 -1.97 5.89
N LYS A 51 14.66 -1.77 4.64
CA LYS A 51 15.52 -2.72 3.92
C LYS A 51 14.91 -4.13 3.87
N LEU A 52 13.58 -4.19 3.76
CA LEU A 52 12.80 -5.43 3.80
C LEU A 52 12.11 -5.63 2.45
N GLN A 53 12.05 -6.88 2.00
CA GLN A 53 11.43 -7.27 0.73
C GLN A 53 10.32 -8.29 1.00
N TYR A 54 9.17 -8.09 0.37
CA TYR A 54 8.10 -9.07 0.32
C TYR A 54 8.39 -10.08 -0.79
N SER A 55 8.30 -11.36 -0.48
CA SER A 55 8.47 -12.44 -1.46
C SER A 55 7.18 -12.83 -2.17
N GLN A 56 6.03 -12.57 -1.54
CA GLN A 56 4.73 -13.10 -1.96
C GLN A 56 3.64 -12.02 -1.94
N TYR A 57 2.71 -12.11 -2.89
CA TYR A 57 1.53 -11.26 -3.02
C TYR A 57 0.26 -12.11 -2.98
N TYR A 58 -0.67 -11.77 -2.09
CA TYR A 58 -2.00 -12.35 -2.01
C TYR A 58 -3.03 -11.28 -2.39
N GLY A 59 -3.84 -11.54 -3.42
CA GLY A 59 -4.88 -10.63 -3.93
C GLY A 59 -6.24 -11.31 -4.07
N ASP A 60 -7.29 -10.53 -4.39
CA ASP A 60 -8.68 -11.01 -4.46
C ASP A 60 -9.09 -11.61 -5.82
N GLY A 61 -8.14 -11.88 -6.70
CA GLY A 61 -8.35 -12.43 -8.03
C GLY A 61 -8.05 -11.43 -9.15
N ASP A 62 -8.25 -10.12 -8.92
CA ASP A 62 -7.76 -9.11 -9.84
C ASP A 62 -6.23 -9.00 -9.78
N SER A 63 -5.58 -8.97 -10.95
CA SER A 63 -4.13 -9.03 -11.04
C SER A 63 -3.46 -7.65 -11.12
N LYS A 64 -4.23 -6.55 -11.09
CA LYS A 64 -3.67 -5.21 -11.34
C LYS A 64 -2.70 -4.80 -10.24
N GLY A 65 -3.01 -5.14 -8.98
CA GLY A 65 -2.10 -4.89 -7.87
C GLY A 65 -0.80 -5.68 -7.97
N PHE A 66 -0.88 -6.95 -8.37
CA PHE A 66 0.29 -7.79 -8.58
C PHE A 66 1.19 -7.26 -9.70
N GLU A 67 0.61 -6.83 -10.82
CA GLU A 67 1.36 -6.33 -11.97
C GLU A 67 2.26 -5.13 -11.62
N GLU A 68 1.83 -4.27 -10.69
CA GLU A 68 2.62 -3.14 -10.20
C GLU A 68 3.84 -3.55 -9.34
N VAL A 69 3.78 -4.72 -8.70
CA VAL A 69 4.81 -5.12 -7.71
C VAL A 69 5.66 -6.31 -8.13
N LYS A 70 5.27 -7.08 -9.15
CA LYS A 70 5.98 -8.31 -9.57
C LYS A 70 7.48 -8.14 -9.78
N ASN A 71 7.88 -6.95 -10.26
CA ASN A 71 9.27 -6.64 -10.61
C ASN A 71 9.94 -5.61 -9.69
N ILE A 72 9.32 -5.25 -8.56
CA ILE A 72 9.75 -4.07 -7.77
C ILE A 72 11.13 -4.23 -7.12
N TYR A 73 11.61 -5.46 -6.92
CA TYR A 73 12.95 -5.75 -6.42
C TYR A 73 13.89 -6.37 -7.46
N GLY A 74 13.44 -6.54 -8.69
CA GLY A 74 14.12 -7.28 -9.76
C GLY A 74 13.13 -8.12 -10.57
N ASN A 75 13.59 -8.74 -11.65
CA ASN A 75 12.71 -9.52 -12.50
C ASN A 75 12.08 -10.71 -11.74
N ASN A 76 10.75 -10.82 -11.77
CA ASN A 76 9.94 -11.82 -11.06
C ASN A 76 10.29 -11.94 -9.57
N SER A 77 10.56 -10.81 -8.93
CA SER A 77 10.95 -10.75 -7.51
C SER A 77 9.85 -11.08 -6.51
N VAL A 78 8.59 -11.07 -6.95
CA VAL A 78 7.42 -11.33 -6.11
C VAL A 78 6.58 -12.44 -6.73
N GLU A 79 6.28 -13.47 -5.94
CA GLU A 79 5.43 -14.59 -6.32
C GLU A 79 3.96 -14.24 -6.08
N LYS A 80 3.09 -14.48 -7.06
CA LYS A 80 1.64 -14.34 -6.89
C LYS A 80 1.07 -15.61 -6.28
N LEU A 81 0.28 -15.45 -5.22
CA LEU A 81 -0.46 -16.54 -4.59
C LEU A 81 -1.96 -16.24 -4.65
N GLU A 82 -2.73 -17.25 -5.02
CA GLU A 82 -4.19 -17.18 -5.13
C GLU A 82 -4.84 -17.83 -3.92
N CYS A 83 -6.01 -17.30 -3.53
CA CYS A 83 -6.82 -17.93 -2.50
C CYS A 83 -7.50 -19.19 -3.06
N ILE A 84 -7.36 -20.31 -2.36
CA ILE A 84 -8.06 -21.56 -2.71
C ILE A 84 -9.55 -21.41 -2.36
N GLY A 85 -10.43 -21.49 -3.35
CA GLY A 85 -11.88 -21.45 -3.16
C GLY A 85 -12.57 -20.10 -3.48
N HIS A 86 -11.87 -19.16 -4.11
CA HIS A 86 -12.52 -17.99 -4.72
C HIS A 86 -13.26 -18.44 -6.00
N VAL A 87 -14.58 -18.19 -6.08
CA VAL A 87 -15.46 -18.50 -7.24
C VAL A 87 -15.89 -17.21 -7.90
#